data_AF-A0A848U3G4-F1
#
_entry.id   AF-A0A848U3G4-F1
#
_cell.length_a   1.000
_cell.length_b   1.000
_cell.length_c   1.000
_cell.angle_alpha   90.00
_cell.angle_beta   90.00
_cell.angle_gamma   90.00
#
_symmetry.space_group_name_H-M   'P 1'
#
loop_
_entity.id
_entity.type
_entity.pdbx_description
1 polymer ?
#
loop_
_entity_poly.entity_id
_entity_poly.type
_entity_poly.pdbx_seq_one_letter_code
_entity_poly.pdbx_strand_id
1 'polypeptide(L)'
;MSKFNLGKKPWYKSIPHAVTMLFGIIILVTILTYILPAGAYERIVVDGRKSVVPDSYKVIQSTPIGLLDMFKAIPLGYKAAVEIIFIVLAGAIMFGFMEESKAVENAVGTLVKKLGLNNKNLIIVIMTFVYGFLGVAVGYENNIAMVPIAAVLSLALGGDLILAAGISVGAMTIGFGLSPINPYTVGTGHKIAELPMFSGALLRSTLCFSALCVMAYYNVRYFKKITKHPGKSLGKGLDDSGMSLSKPIQDYRISVTNWMIIFIFIIGLMVILYGVFNLNWYLNELSAVFLIIALLCGITSRMNATTMSETVLKAIAVAAPGAFMVGYATSIKVLMEMGNIGDTISYNLSMMLQGLPLYVSAISMSISQT
;
A
#
# COMPACT_ATOMS: atom_id res chain seq x y z
N MET A 1 12.59 -49.78 -7.36
CA MET A 1 12.94 -48.52 -8.05
C MET A 1 11.66 -47.78 -8.44
N SER A 2 11.10 -46.96 -7.55
CA SER A 2 10.04 -46.02 -7.92
C SER A 2 10.70 -44.79 -8.54
N LYS A 3 10.41 -44.53 -9.82
CA LYS A 3 10.85 -43.32 -10.51
C LYS A 3 10.19 -42.12 -9.82
N PHE A 4 10.99 -41.28 -9.18
CA PHE A 4 10.57 -39.96 -8.72
C PHE A 4 10.14 -39.15 -9.95
N ASN A 5 8.82 -39.05 -10.14
CA ASN A 5 8.23 -38.22 -11.16
C ASN A 5 8.32 -36.76 -10.67
N LEU A 6 9.43 -36.09 -10.96
CA LEU A 6 9.59 -34.65 -10.79
C LEU A 6 8.72 -33.96 -11.85
N GLY A 7 7.41 -33.93 -11.60
CA GLY A 7 6.51 -33.07 -12.35
C GLY A 7 7.04 -31.65 -12.28
N LYS A 8 7.40 -31.07 -13.43
CA LYS A 8 7.85 -29.67 -13.53
C LYS A 8 6.83 -28.81 -12.80
N LYS A 9 7.23 -28.21 -11.67
CA LYS A 9 6.37 -27.28 -10.95
C LYS A 9 6.02 -26.14 -11.95
N PRO A 10 4.77 -25.70 -12.00
CA PRO A 10 4.39 -24.57 -12.83
C PRO A 10 5.29 -23.37 -12.54
N TRP A 11 5.70 -22.61 -13.56
CA TRP A 11 6.66 -21.50 -13.41
C TRP A 11 6.25 -20.47 -12.33
N TYR A 12 4.95 -20.25 -12.15
CA TYR A 12 4.41 -19.35 -11.13
C TYR A 12 4.54 -19.88 -9.69
N LYS A 13 4.73 -21.20 -9.49
CA LYS A 13 5.06 -21.81 -8.19
C LYS A 13 6.57 -21.77 -7.88
N SER A 14 7.38 -21.24 -8.81
CA SER A 14 8.82 -21.11 -8.69
C SER A 14 9.28 -19.66 -8.56
N ILE A 15 8.34 -18.69 -8.46
CA ILE A 15 8.68 -17.29 -8.24
C ILE A 15 9.38 -17.17 -6.87
N PRO A 16 10.61 -16.66 -6.82
CA PRO A 16 11.32 -16.47 -5.56
C PRO A 16 10.58 -15.50 -4.64
N HIS A 17 10.80 -15.61 -3.34
CA HIS A 17 10.27 -14.65 -2.38
C HIS A 17 10.70 -13.22 -2.74
N ALA A 18 9.86 -12.22 -2.44
CA ALA A 18 10.10 -10.82 -2.82
C ALA A 18 11.49 -10.31 -2.38
N VAL A 19 11.93 -10.66 -1.18
CA VAL A 19 13.28 -10.32 -0.67
C VAL A 19 14.38 -10.89 -1.57
N THR A 20 14.25 -12.15 -2.00
CA THR A 20 15.22 -12.79 -2.91
C THR A 20 15.23 -12.09 -4.26
N MET A 21 14.06 -11.70 -4.78
CA MET A 21 13.96 -10.97 -6.04
C MET A 21 14.63 -9.58 -5.93
N LEU A 22 14.34 -8.82 -4.88
CA LEU A 22 14.95 -7.51 -4.66
C LEU A 22 16.47 -7.59 -4.52
N PHE A 23 16.98 -8.60 -3.80
CA PHE A 23 18.42 -8.84 -3.72
C PHE A 23 19.02 -9.23 -5.09
N GLY A 24 18.31 -10.04 -5.87
CA GLY A 24 18.69 -10.34 -7.26
C GLY A 24 18.77 -9.08 -8.13
N ILE A 25 17.84 -8.12 -7.95
CA ILE A 25 17.87 -6.84 -8.65
C ILE A 25 19.06 -5.97 -8.19
N ILE A 26 19.40 -5.97 -6.91
CA ILE A 26 20.60 -5.29 -6.40
C ILE A 26 21.87 -5.82 -7.08
N ILE A 27 22.00 -7.15 -7.22
CA ILE A 27 23.11 -7.77 -7.96
C ILE A 27 23.08 -7.35 -9.44
N LEU A 28 21.92 -7.42 -10.08
CA LEU A 28 21.76 -7.05 -11.49
C LEU A 28 22.17 -5.59 -11.74
N VAL A 29 21.67 -4.67 -10.92
CA VAL A 29 21.98 -3.23 -11.04
C VAL A 29 23.47 -2.97 -10.78
N THR A 30 24.09 -3.70 -9.87
CA THR A 30 25.55 -3.66 -9.66
C THR A 30 26.29 -4.05 -10.94
N ILE A 31 25.90 -5.15 -11.59
CA ILE A 31 26.47 -5.57 -12.88
C ILE A 31 26.22 -4.52 -13.97
N LEU A 32 25.04 -3.93 -14.01
CA LEU A 32 24.71 -2.87 -14.98
C LEU A 32 25.60 -1.64 -14.83
N THR A 33 26.15 -1.36 -13.64
CA THR A 33 27.11 -0.24 -13.47
C THR A 33 28.44 -0.44 -14.23
N TYR A 34 28.75 -1.68 -14.64
CA TYR A 34 29.90 -1.99 -15.48
C TYR A 34 29.58 -1.93 -16.98
N ILE A 35 28.30 -2.06 -17.34
CA ILE A 35 27.86 -2.18 -18.73
C ILE A 35 27.35 -0.83 -19.25
N LEU A 36 26.58 -0.12 -18.43
CA LEU A 36 25.97 1.15 -18.80
C LEU A 36 26.93 2.32 -18.50
N PRO A 37 27.00 3.33 -19.37
CA PRO A 37 27.80 4.52 -19.09
C PRO A 37 27.21 5.30 -17.91
N ALA A 38 28.09 5.79 -17.05
CA ALA A 38 27.72 6.77 -16.03
C ALA A 38 27.31 8.06 -16.73
N GLY A 39 26.16 8.62 -16.36
CA GLY A 39 25.61 9.82 -16.95
C GLY A 39 25.11 10.78 -15.89
N ALA A 40 25.07 12.06 -16.24
CA ALA A 40 24.54 13.10 -15.38
C ALA A 40 23.78 14.14 -16.22
N TYR A 41 22.62 14.54 -15.70
CA TYR A 41 21.97 15.77 -16.09
C TYR A 41 22.46 16.95 -15.25
N GLU A 42 22.58 18.11 -15.89
CA GLU A 42 22.71 19.37 -15.19
C GLU A 42 21.40 19.70 -14.48
N ARG A 43 21.51 20.18 -13.23
CA ARG A 43 20.36 20.48 -12.40
C ARG A 43 20.47 21.91 -11.89
N ILE A 44 19.46 22.72 -12.15
CA ILE A 44 19.36 24.10 -11.67
C ILE A 44 18.29 24.20 -10.59
N VAL A 45 18.42 25.19 -9.71
CA VAL A 45 17.41 25.44 -8.68
C VAL A 45 16.36 26.39 -9.27
N VAL A 46 15.15 25.88 -9.52
CA VAL A 46 13.97 26.67 -9.92
C VAL A 46 13.01 26.63 -8.74
N ASP A 47 12.59 27.79 -8.24
CA ASP A 47 11.66 27.91 -7.09
C ASP A 47 12.08 27.10 -5.84
N GLY A 48 13.39 27.09 -5.55
CA GLY A 48 13.95 26.37 -4.40
C GLY A 48 14.07 24.85 -4.58
N ARG A 49 13.86 24.32 -5.79
CA ARG A 49 13.91 22.88 -6.10
C ARG A 49 14.87 22.56 -7.25
N LYS A 50 15.53 21.41 -7.19
CA LYS A 50 16.48 20.95 -8.23
C LYS A 50 15.70 20.37 -9.41
N SER A 51 15.65 21.10 -10.52
CA SER A 51 15.05 20.65 -11.78
C SER A 51 16.13 20.30 -12.81
N VAL A 52 15.89 19.28 -13.63
CA VAL A 52 16.82 18.84 -14.68
C VAL A 52 16.74 19.80 -15.86
N VAL A 53 17.90 20.28 -16.33
CA VAL A 53 17.97 21.09 -17.56
C VAL A 53 17.75 20.16 -18.77
N PRO A 54 16.72 20.40 -19.61
CA PRO A 54 16.51 19.63 -20.83
C PRO A 54 17.77 19.61 -21.71
N ASP A 55 18.00 18.49 -22.39
CA ASP A 55 19.13 18.29 -23.31
C ASP A 55 20.54 18.47 -22.70
N SER A 56 20.66 18.55 -21.37
CA SER A 56 21.95 18.70 -20.67
C SER A 56 22.66 17.37 -20.37
N TYR A 57 22.09 16.24 -20.78
CA TYR A 57 22.64 14.92 -20.49
C TYR A 57 24.07 14.77 -21.03
N LYS A 58 24.98 14.37 -20.15
CA LYS A 58 26.38 14.09 -20.51
C LYS A 58 26.83 12.78 -19.87
N VAL A 59 27.62 12.03 -20.63
CA VAL A 59 28.38 10.89 -20.09
C VAL A 59 29.51 11.44 -19.23
N ILE A 60 29.66 10.90 -18.03
CA ILE A 60 30.69 11.27 -17.07
C ILE A 60 31.68 10.12 -16.88
N GLN A 61 32.69 10.32 -16.03
CA GLN A 61 33.62 9.26 -15.66
C GLN A 61 32.85 8.07 -15.05
N SER A 62 33.15 6.86 -15.52
CA SER A 62 32.51 5.62 -15.04
C SER A 62 32.66 5.45 -13.53
N THR A 63 31.55 5.13 -12.87
CA THR A 63 31.47 4.86 -11.42
C THR A 63 30.98 3.42 -11.15
N PRO A 64 31.76 2.39 -11.55
CA PRO A 64 31.36 1.00 -11.31
C PRO A 64 31.31 0.69 -9.81
N ILE A 65 30.32 -0.09 -9.40
CA ILE A 65 30.09 -0.39 -7.99
C ILE A 65 30.75 -1.70 -7.59
N GLY A 66 31.69 -1.62 -6.64
CA GLY A 66 32.35 -2.79 -6.07
C GLY A 66 31.45 -3.60 -5.14
N LEU A 67 31.89 -4.81 -4.79
CA LEU A 67 31.11 -5.74 -3.95
C LEU A 67 30.72 -5.13 -2.60
N LEU A 68 31.63 -4.45 -1.92
CA LEU A 68 31.34 -3.83 -0.62
C LEU A 68 30.33 -2.67 -0.76
N ASP A 69 30.46 -1.87 -1.82
CA ASP A 69 29.54 -0.76 -2.10
C ASP A 69 28.13 -1.24 -2.42
N MET A 70 28.00 -2.37 -3.12
CA MET A 70 26.71 -3.05 -3.31
C MET A 70 26.04 -3.38 -1.98
N PHE A 71 26.78 -3.96 -1.03
CA PHE A 71 26.23 -4.25 0.29
C PHE A 71 25.98 -2.98 1.12
N LYS A 72 26.82 -1.94 1.01
CA LYS A 72 26.61 -0.62 1.67
C LYS A 72 25.37 0.10 1.15
N ALA A 73 24.98 -0.11 -0.10
CA ALA A 73 23.74 0.45 -0.65
C ALA A 73 22.51 -0.05 0.11
N ILE A 74 22.57 -1.21 0.78
CA ILE A 74 21.47 -1.73 1.60
C ILE A 74 21.18 -0.81 2.80
N PRO A 75 22.06 -0.65 3.80
CA PRO A 75 21.80 0.24 4.93
C PRO A 75 21.60 1.70 4.52
N LEU A 76 22.24 2.17 3.43
CA LEU A 76 21.99 3.51 2.90
C LEU A 76 20.58 3.64 2.32
N GLY A 77 20.07 2.61 1.63
CA GLY A 77 18.69 2.54 1.16
C GLY A 77 17.69 2.58 2.30
N TYR A 78 17.94 1.85 3.40
CA TYR A 78 17.11 1.92 4.60
C TYR A 78 17.14 3.31 5.25
N LYS A 79 18.32 3.95 5.31
CA LYS A 79 18.44 5.33 5.81
C LYS A 79 17.63 6.30 4.94
N ALA A 80 17.67 6.16 3.62
CA ALA A 80 16.91 6.98 2.69
C ALA A 80 15.40 6.70 2.74
N ALA A 81 15.00 5.48 3.09
CA ALA A 81 13.62 5.04 3.19
C ALA A 81 12.99 5.27 4.58
N VAL A 82 13.72 5.81 5.55
CA VAL A 82 13.32 5.81 6.98
C VAL A 82 11.93 6.40 7.20
N GLU A 83 11.61 7.51 6.52
CA GLU A 83 10.30 8.17 6.66
C GLU A 83 9.15 7.28 6.15
N ILE A 84 9.37 6.54 5.05
CA ILE A 84 8.37 5.64 4.47
C ILE A 84 8.24 4.37 5.32
N ILE A 85 9.35 3.80 5.78
CA ILE A 85 9.34 2.65 6.68
C ILE A 85 8.58 2.99 7.96
N PHE A 86 8.87 4.16 8.54
CA PHE A 86 8.31 4.54 9.83
C PHE A 86 6.82 4.87 9.74
N ILE A 87 6.34 5.49 8.66
CA ILE A 87 4.91 5.75 8.50
C ILE A 87 4.10 4.45 8.36
N VAL A 88 4.64 3.44 7.68
CA VAL A 88 4.04 2.10 7.58
C VAL A 88 3.94 1.46 8.95
N LEU A 89 5.01 1.53 9.75
CA LEU A 89 5.01 1.03 11.12
C LEU A 89 4.05 1.81 12.03
N ALA A 90 3.99 3.15 11.91
CA ALA A 90 3.09 3.99 12.69
C ALA A 90 1.62 3.71 12.36
N GLY A 91 1.28 3.53 11.08
CA GLY A 91 -0.05 3.10 10.64
C GLY A 91 -0.42 1.72 11.20
N ALA A 92 0.50 0.76 11.14
CA ALA A 92 0.31 -0.56 11.74
C ALA A 92 0.07 -0.49 13.25
N ILE A 93 0.86 0.32 13.98
CA ILE A 93 0.67 0.55 15.42
C ILE A 93 -0.73 1.10 15.69
N MET A 94 -1.12 2.18 15.00
CA MET A 94 -2.44 2.79 15.14
C MET A 94 -3.57 1.77 14.97
N PHE A 95 -3.54 0.99 13.88
CA PHE A 95 -4.56 -0.02 13.65
C PHE A 95 -4.47 -1.21 14.60
N GLY A 96 -3.27 -1.56 15.08
CA GLY A 96 -3.10 -2.56 16.14
C GLY A 96 -3.84 -2.19 17.41
N PHE A 97 -3.74 -0.92 17.85
CA PHE A 97 -4.52 -0.42 18.99
C PHE A 97 -6.03 -0.41 18.71
N MET A 98 -6.45 -0.04 17.51
CA MET A 98 -7.87 -0.08 17.14
C MET A 98 -8.41 -1.50 17.09
N GLU A 99 -7.62 -2.49 16.66
CA GLU A 99 -8.02 -3.90 16.62
C GLU A 99 -8.05 -4.49 18.04
N GLU A 100 -7.04 -4.25 18.86
CA GLU A 100 -6.99 -4.71 20.25
C GLU A 100 -8.15 -4.12 21.08
N SER A 101 -8.57 -2.88 20.79
CA SER A 101 -9.77 -2.28 21.42
C SER A 101 -11.10 -2.93 21.03
N LYS A 102 -11.11 -3.79 19.99
CA LYS A 102 -12.30 -4.37 19.38
C LYS A 102 -13.31 -3.35 18.85
N ALA A 103 -12.93 -2.08 18.70
CA ALA A 103 -13.81 -1.06 18.18
C ALA A 103 -14.22 -1.36 16.73
N VAL A 104 -13.27 -1.76 15.89
CA VAL A 104 -13.52 -2.04 14.47
C VAL A 104 -14.35 -3.30 14.29
N GLU A 105 -14.00 -4.40 14.95
CA GLU A 105 -14.78 -5.64 14.95
C GLU A 105 -16.23 -5.39 15.42
N ASN A 106 -16.42 -4.64 16.50
CA ASN A 106 -17.75 -4.31 17.02
C ASN A 106 -18.55 -3.41 16.07
N ALA A 107 -17.89 -2.48 15.38
CA ALA A 107 -18.54 -1.63 14.39
C ALA A 107 -19.07 -2.45 13.22
N VAL A 108 -18.24 -3.32 12.67
CA VAL A 108 -18.59 -4.20 11.55
C VAL A 108 -19.65 -5.21 11.95
N GLY A 109 -19.50 -5.89 13.09
CA GLY A 109 -20.51 -6.84 13.58
C GLY A 109 -21.87 -6.18 13.82
N THR A 110 -21.89 -4.94 14.34
CA THR A 110 -23.13 -4.17 14.55
C THR A 110 -23.75 -3.73 13.22
N LEU A 111 -22.93 -3.37 12.22
CA LEU A 111 -23.38 -3.04 10.87
C LEU A 111 -24.09 -4.24 10.23
N VAL A 112 -23.47 -5.42 10.28
CA VAL A 112 -24.05 -6.67 9.77
C VAL A 112 -25.35 -7.00 10.49
N LYS A 113 -25.39 -6.85 11.82
CA LYS A 113 -26.59 -7.06 12.62
C LYS A 113 -27.73 -6.09 12.23
N LYS A 114 -27.46 -4.80 12.07
CA LYS A 114 -28.47 -3.77 11.76
C LYS A 114 -29.01 -3.86 10.34
N LEU A 115 -28.13 -4.03 9.36
CA LEU A 115 -28.55 -4.11 7.94
C LEU A 115 -29.26 -5.43 7.63
N GLY A 116 -29.10 -6.42 8.49
CA GLY A 116 -29.71 -7.73 8.39
C GLY A 116 -29.08 -8.57 7.27
N LEU A 117 -29.13 -9.89 7.44
CA LEU A 117 -28.63 -10.84 6.43
C LEU A 117 -29.42 -10.81 5.11
N ASN A 118 -30.46 -9.98 4.99
CA ASN A 118 -31.24 -9.80 3.76
C ASN A 118 -30.57 -8.85 2.76
N ASN A 119 -29.70 -7.95 3.21
CA ASN A 119 -29.05 -6.93 2.37
C ASN A 119 -27.55 -7.17 2.15
N LYS A 120 -27.11 -8.44 2.10
CA LYS A 120 -25.67 -8.81 1.98
C LYS A 120 -24.96 -8.13 0.82
N ASN A 121 -25.62 -8.00 -0.33
CA ASN A 121 -25.04 -7.33 -1.50
C ASN A 121 -24.74 -5.85 -1.22
N LEU A 122 -25.63 -5.16 -0.51
CA LEU A 122 -25.43 -3.76 -0.14
C LEU A 122 -24.26 -3.61 0.84
N ILE A 123 -24.13 -4.53 1.79
CA ILE A 123 -23.00 -4.55 2.73
C ILE A 123 -21.67 -4.69 1.97
N ILE A 124 -21.59 -5.61 1.01
CA ILE A 124 -20.40 -5.79 0.15
C ILE A 124 -20.05 -4.51 -0.59
N VAL A 125 -21.04 -3.83 -1.18
CA VAL A 125 -20.83 -2.56 -1.89
C VAL A 125 -20.30 -1.49 -0.94
N ILE A 126 -21.00 -1.24 0.17
CA ILE A 126 -20.61 -0.22 1.16
C ILE A 126 -19.18 -0.48 1.64
N MET A 127 -18.86 -1.72 2.00
CA MET A 127 -17.55 -2.06 2.53
C MET A 127 -16.46 -1.97 1.47
N THR A 128 -16.75 -2.30 0.20
CA THR A 128 -15.82 -2.06 -0.91
C THR A 128 -15.48 -0.56 -1.01
N PHE A 129 -16.46 0.33 -0.88
CA PHE A 129 -16.21 1.77 -0.89
C PHE A 129 -15.47 2.27 0.35
N VAL A 130 -15.76 1.71 1.54
CA VAL A 130 -15.04 2.06 2.78
C VAL A 130 -13.55 1.70 2.65
N TYR A 131 -13.22 0.48 2.22
CA TYR A 131 -11.83 0.08 2.00
C TYR A 131 -11.18 0.86 0.84
N GLY A 132 -11.92 1.16 -0.23
CA GLY A 132 -11.45 2.04 -1.29
C GLY A 132 -11.08 3.43 -0.77
N PHE A 133 -11.92 4.02 0.08
CA PHE A 133 -11.64 5.32 0.70
C PHE A 133 -10.44 5.27 1.64
N LEU A 134 -10.26 4.20 2.41
CA LEU A 134 -9.05 3.98 3.20
C LEU A 134 -7.79 3.94 2.31
N GLY A 135 -7.85 3.29 1.16
CA GLY A 135 -6.78 3.35 0.15
C GLY A 135 -6.52 4.77 -0.38
N VAL A 136 -7.58 5.54 -0.66
CA VAL A 136 -7.50 6.92 -1.12
C VAL A 136 -6.81 7.83 -0.09
N ALA A 137 -7.24 7.77 1.17
CA ALA A 137 -6.87 8.74 2.20
C ALA A 137 -5.64 8.31 3.02
N VAL A 138 -5.53 7.02 3.35
CA VAL A 138 -4.54 6.49 4.31
C VAL A 138 -3.43 5.70 3.60
N GLY A 139 -3.68 5.16 2.41
CA GLY A 139 -2.68 4.39 1.64
C GLY A 139 -2.83 2.88 1.77
N TYR A 140 -2.22 2.11 0.89
CA TYR A 140 -2.42 0.66 0.85
C TYR A 140 -1.73 -0.04 2.02
N GLU A 141 -0.45 0.26 2.23
CA GLU A 141 0.45 -0.38 3.21
C GLU A 141 -0.03 -0.16 4.65
N ASN A 142 -0.57 1.04 4.91
CA ASN A 142 -1.03 1.43 6.24
C ASN A 142 -2.29 0.67 6.68
N ASN A 143 -3.07 0.10 5.75
CA ASN A 143 -4.35 -0.53 6.05
C ASN A 143 -4.29 -2.08 6.06
N ILE A 144 -3.10 -2.70 5.98
CA ILE A 144 -2.96 -4.17 5.98
C ILE A 144 -3.61 -4.80 7.22
N ALA A 145 -3.50 -4.14 8.37
CA ALA A 145 -4.12 -4.58 9.62
C ALA A 145 -5.67 -4.61 9.56
N MET A 146 -6.30 -3.92 8.62
CA MET A 146 -7.75 -3.95 8.42
C MET A 146 -8.21 -5.14 7.56
N VAL A 147 -7.32 -5.87 6.88
CA VAL A 147 -7.69 -6.99 6.00
C VAL A 147 -8.41 -8.12 6.75
N PRO A 148 -7.98 -8.56 7.96
CA PRO A 148 -8.69 -9.61 8.71
C PRO A 148 -10.15 -9.26 9.02
N ILE A 149 -10.48 -7.98 9.23
CA ILE A 149 -11.86 -7.55 9.47
C ILE A 149 -12.75 -7.78 8.23
N ALA A 150 -12.22 -7.61 7.03
CA ALA A 150 -12.95 -7.96 5.81
C ALA A 150 -13.13 -9.48 5.66
N ALA A 151 -12.18 -10.28 6.17
CA ALA A 151 -12.33 -11.73 6.22
C ALA A 151 -13.47 -12.13 7.15
N VAL A 152 -13.47 -11.59 8.37
CA VAL A 152 -14.52 -11.74 9.37
C VAL A 152 -15.89 -11.37 8.78
N LEU A 153 -15.98 -10.20 8.14
CA LEU A 153 -17.20 -9.74 7.47
C LEU A 153 -17.65 -10.70 6.35
N SER A 154 -16.74 -11.06 5.45
CA SER A 154 -17.05 -11.90 4.30
C SER A 154 -17.58 -13.26 4.75
N LEU A 155 -16.91 -13.90 5.72
CA LEU A 155 -17.33 -15.19 6.28
C LEU A 155 -18.67 -15.06 7.00
N ALA A 156 -18.90 -13.99 7.77
CA ALA A 156 -20.19 -13.74 8.44
C ALA A 156 -21.36 -13.58 7.46
N LEU A 157 -21.12 -13.09 6.25
CA LEU A 157 -22.13 -13.00 5.18
C LEU A 157 -22.36 -14.35 4.47
N GLY A 158 -21.52 -15.36 4.71
CA GLY A 158 -21.51 -16.63 3.99
C GLY A 158 -20.71 -16.59 2.69
N GLY A 159 -19.73 -15.68 2.62
CA GLY A 159 -18.74 -15.58 1.56
C GLY A 159 -17.50 -16.44 1.85
N ASP A 160 -16.37 -16.07 1.26
CA ASP A 160 -15.06 -16.70 1.47
C ASP A 160 -13.93 -15.67 1.57
N LEU A 161 -12.70 -16.13 1.76
CA LEU A 161 -11.52 -15.26 1.87
C LEU A 161 -11.15 -14.55 0.56
N ILE A 162 -11.60 -15.04 -0.60
CA ILE A 162 -11.37 -14.37 -1.89
C ILE A 162 -12.30 -13.16 -2.01
N LEU A 163 -13.55 -13.28 -1.58
CA LEU A 163 -14.45 -12.14 -1.46
C LEU A 163 -13.91 -11.11 -0.45
N ALA A 164 -13.35 -11.58 0.67
CA ALA A 164 -12.70 -10.70 1.65
C ALA A 164 -11.55 -9.91 1.02
N ALA A 165 -10.68 -10.58 0.26
CA ALA A 165 -9.59 -9.95 -0.47
C ALA A 165 -10.11 -8.95 -1.52
N GLY A 166 -11.19 -9.27 -2.23
CA GLY A 166 -11.82 -8.33 -3.18
C GLY A 166 -12.40 -7.08 -2.50
N ILE A 167 -13.06 -7.23 -1.35
CA ILE A 167 -13.63 -6.11 -0.57
C ILE A 167 -12.54 -5.24 0.03
N SER A 168 -11.45 -5.84 0.52
CA SER A 168 -10.36 -5.15 1.19
C SER A 168 -9.21 -4.85 0.25
N VAL A 169 -8.30 -5.81 0.05
CA VAL A 169 -7.08 -5.71 -0.75
C VAL A 169 -7.36 -5.07 -2.11
N GLY A 170 -8.30 -5.62 -2.89
CA GLY A 170 -8.63 -5.12 -4.22
C GLY A 170 -9.16 -3.69 -4.22
N ALA A 171 -10.07 -3.38 -3.29
CA ALA A 171 -10.63 -2.03 -3.18
C ALA A 171 -9.59 -1.00 -2.72
N MET A 172 -8.75 -1.35 -1.75
CA MET A 172 -7.64 -0.49 -1.29
C MET A 172 -6.63 -0.26 -2.40
N THR A 173 -6.27 -1.28 -3.20
CA THR A 173 -5.36 -1.12 -4.34
C THR A 173 -5.93 -0.13 -5.36
N ILE A 174 -7.21 -0.24 -5.71
CA ILE A 174 -7.86 0.71 -6.61
C ILE A 174 -7.87 2.11 -6.01
N GLY A 175 -8.28 2.24 -4.75
CA GLY A 175 -8.34 3.51 -4.04
C GLY A 175 -6.97 4.20 -3.96
N PHE A 176 -5.92 3.44 -3.69
CA PHE A 176 -4.54 3.94 -3.63
C PHE A 176 -3.99 4.31 -5.01
N GLY A 177 -4.11 3.41 -5.97
CA GLY A 177 -3.55 3.58 -7.32
C GLY A 177 -4.23 4.68 -8.14
N LEU A 178 -5.55 4.85 -7.98
CA LEU A 178 -6.32 5.88 -8.68
C LEU A 178 -6.66 7.08 -7.78
N SER A 179 -5.98 7.21 -6.63
CA SER A 179 -6.35 8.24 -5.66
C SER A 179 -6.29 9.66 -6.24
N PRO A 180 -7.29 10.51 -6.00
CA PRO A 180 -7.23 11.92 -6.37
C PRO A 180 -6.39 12.77 -5.40
N ILE A 181 -6.20 12.31 -4.16
CA ILE A 181 -5.71 13.14 -3.05
C ILE A 181 -4.64 12.48 -2.17
N ASN A 182 -4.21 11.26 -2.51
CA ASN A 182 -3.28 10.54 -1.65
C ASN A 182 -1.91 11.25 -1.63
N PRO A 183 -1.38 11.59 -0.44
CA PRO A 183 -0.10 12.29 -0.33
C PRO A 183 1.11 11.43 -0.75
N TYR A 184 1.02 10.10 -0.62
CA TYR A 184 2.09 9.16 -0.95
C TYR A 184 2.21 8.90 -2.45
N THR A 185 1.10 8.98 -3.21
CA THR A 185 1.11 8.75 -4.65
C THR A 185 1.11 10.06 -5.42
N VAL A 186 -0.06 10.69 -5.57
CA VAL A 186 -0.22 11.93 -6.34
C VAL A 186 0.55 13.07 -5.70
N GLY A 187 0.59 13.14 -4.37
CA GLY A 187 1.34 14.19 -3.67
C GLY A 187 2.83 14.14 -3.96
N THR A 188 3.46 12.97 -3.78
CA THR A 188 4.87 12.76 -4.12
C THR A 188 5.12 12.93 -5.62
N GLY A 189 4.25 12.38 -6.48
CA GLY A 189 4.36 12.50 -7.93
C GLY A 189 4.30 13.94 -8.42
N HIS A 190 3.37 14.75 -7.91
CA HIS A 190 3.26 16.17 -8.26
C HIS A 190 4.42 17.00 -7.72
N LYS A 191 4.97 16.65 -6.54
CA LYS A 191 6.19 17.27 -6.02
C LYS A 191 7.39 16.99 -6.94
N ILE A 192 7.52 15.77 -7.44
CA ILE A 192 8.60 15.38 -8.37
C ILE A 192 8.42 16.03 -9.75
N ALA A 193 7.18 16.01 -10.27
CA ALA A 193 6.85 16.53 -11.60
C ALA A 193 6.58 18.04 -11.65
N GLU A 194 6.72 18.75 -10.51
CA GLU A 194 6.50 20.20 -10.39
C GLU A 194 5.11 20.67 -10.84
N LEU A 195 4.09 19.81 -10.70
CA LEU A 195 2.72 20.13 -11.05
C LEU A 195 1.97 20.75 -9.85
N PRO A 196 0.95 21.59 -10.09
CA PRO A 196 0.08 22.05 -9.02
C PRO A 196 -0.47 20.85 -8.24
N MET A 197 -0.40 20.90 -6.90
CA MET A 197 -0.81 19.79 -6.05
C MET A 197 -2.26 19.40 -6.34
N PHE A 198 -2.46 18.11 -6.61
CA PHE A 198 -3.74 17.52 -6.99
C PHE A 198 -4.43 18.11 -8.24
N SER A 199 -3.68 18.76 -9.13
CA SER A 199 -4.13 19.05 -10.50
C SER A 199 -4.71 17.80 -11.18
N GLY A 200 -5.91 17.90 -11.76
CA GLY A 200 -6.62 16.74 -12.32
C GLY A 200 -7.32 15.85 -11.29
N ALA A 201 -7.54 16.31 -10.06
CA ALA A 201 -8.29 15.58 -9.03
C ALA A 201 -9.68 15.13 -9.50
N LEU A 202 -10.41 15.96 -10.27
CA LEU A 202 -11.74 15.59 -10.75
C LEU A 202 -11.71 14.35 -11.64
N LEU A 203 -10.80 14.31 -12.62
CA LEU A 203 -10.62 13.15 -13.50
C LEU A 203 -10.25 11.91 -12.67
N ARG A 204 -9.29 12.02 -11.75
CA ARG A 204 -8.90 10.90 -10.87
C ARG A 204 -10.05 10.43 -9.99
N SER A 205 -10.85 11.34 -9.44
CA SER A 205 -12.05 11.01 -8.67
C SER A 205 -13.06 10.23 -9.50
N THR A 206 -13.31 10.63 -10.75
CA THR A 206 -14.22 9.88 -11.64
C THR A 206 -13.68 8.49 -11.98
N LEU A 207 -12.37 8.38 -12.26
CA LEU A 207 -11.73 7.09 -12.54
C LEU A 207 -11.76 6.18 -11.31
N CYS A 208 -11.35 6.67 -10.15
CA CYS A 208 -11.37 5.94 -8.89
C CYS A 208 -12.78 5.46 -8.54
N PHE A 209 -13.78 6.35 -8.62
CA PHE A 209 -15.17 5.99 -8.38
C PHE A 209 -15.66 4.92 -9.35
N SER A 210 -15.40 5.07 -10.65
CA SER A 210 -15.81 4.09 -11.66
C SER A 210 -15.15 2.72 -11.45
N ALA A 211 -13.85 2.69 -11.11
CA ALA A 211 -13.12 1.46 -10.83
C ALA A 211 -13.62 0.78 -9.55
N LEU A 212 -13.94 1.55 -8.50
CA LEU A 212 -14.57 1.02 -7.29
C LEU A 212 -15.98 0.48 -7.57
N CYS A 213 -16.77 1.11 -8.43
CA CYS A 213 -18.05 0.57 -8.89
C CYS A 213 -17.87 -0.78 -9.59
N VAL A 214 -16.87 -0.90 -10.47
CA VAL A 214 -16.54 -2.15 -11.16
C VAL A 214 -16.11 -3.24 -10.17
N MET A 215 -15.25 -2.90 -9.20
CA MET A 215 -14.83 -3.82 -8.14
C MET A 215 -16.01 -4.28 -7.28
N ALA A 216 -16.88 -3.36 -6.87
CA ALA A 216 -18.08 -3.68 -6.10
C ALA A 216 -19.03 -4.59 -6.90
N TYR A 217 -19.19 -4.33 -8.20
CA TYR A 217 -19.95 -5.20 -9.10
C TYR A 217 -19.36 -6.61 -9.16
N TYR A 218 -18.04 -6.75 -9.34
CA TYR A 218 -17.38 -8.05 -9.36
C TYR A 218 -17.48 -8.78 -8.02
N ASN A 219 -17.31 -8.09 -6.89
CA ASN A 219 -17.46 -8.66 -5.55
C ASN A 219 -18.87 -9.21 -5.33
N VAL A 220 -19.91 -8.43 -5.67
CA VAL A 220 -21.31 -8.88 -5.58
C VAL A 220 -21.60 -10.03 -6.54
N ARG A 221 -21.10 -9.96 -7.79
CA ARG A 221 -21.24 -11.04 -8.79
C ARG A 221 -20.60 -12.32 -8.28
N TYR A 222 -19.38 -12.24 -7.75
CA TYR A 222 -18.64 -13.35 -7.20
C TYR A 222 -19.37 -13.95 -6.00
N PHE A 223 -19.81 -13.12 -5.04
CA PHE A 223 -20.59 -13.54 -3.89
C PHE A 223 -21.84 -14.33 -4.32
N LYS A 224 -22.68 -13.76 -5.20
CA LYS A 224 -23.87 -14.44 -5.73
C LYS A 224 -23.54 -15.78 -6.40
N LYS A 225 -22.41 -15.87 -7.10
CA LYS A 225 -21.96 -17.10 -7.77
C LYS A 225 -21.61 -18.19 -6.74
N ILE A 226 -20.87 -17.85 -5.68
CA ILE A 226 -20.47 -18.82 -4.66
C ILE A 226 -21.62 -19.20 -3.72
N THR A 227 -22.56 -18.29 -3.45
CA THR A 227 -23.78 -18.60 -2.67
C THR A 227 -24.69 -19.58 -3.42
N LYS A 228 -24.86 -19.44 -4.74
CA LYS A 228 -25.66 -20.36 -5.55
C LYS A 228 -24.95 -21.69 -5.83
N HIS A 229 -23.63 -21.65 -5.97
CA HIS A 229 -22.81 -22.82 -6.27
C HIS A 229 -21.56 -22.84 -5.39
N PRO A 230 -21.62 -23.39 -4.16
CA PRO A 230 -20.46 -23.50 -3.27
C PRO A 230 -19.27 -24.20 -3.93
N GLY A 231 -19.57 -25.10 -4.88
CA GLY A 231 -18.64 -25.73 -5.82
C GLY A 231 -17.62 -24.80 -6.47
N LYS A 232 -18.00 -23.55 -6.74
CA LYS A 232 -17.25 -22.56 -7.53
C LYS A 232 -16.47 -21.54 -6.70
N SER A 233 -16.43 -21.69 -5.38
CA SER A 233 -15.56 -20.86 -4.53
C SER A 233 -14.10 -21.05 -4.91
N LEU A 234 -13.41 -19.94 -5.16
CA LEU A 234 -11.98 -19.89 -5.42
C LEU A 234 -11.17 -19.99 -4.13
N GLY A 235 -11.79 -19.73 -2.97
CA GLY A 235 -11.17 -19.79 -1.66
C GLY A 235 -11.20 -21.17 -0.99
N LYS A 236 -11.55 -22.22 -1.72
CA LYS A 236 -11.62 -23.59 -1.16
C LYS A 236 -10.27 -24.08 -0.68
N GLY A 237 -10.23 -24.55 0.57
CA GLY A 237 -9.01 -25.10 1.18
C GLY A 237 -8.01 -24.04 1.64
N LEU A 238 -8.40 -22.75 1.61
CA LEU A 238 -7.66 -21.73 2.34
C LEU A 238 -7.92 -21.89 3.84
N ASP A 239 -6.88 -21.68 4.64
CA ASP A 239 -6.97 -21.65 6.09
C ASP A 239 -7.73 -20.39 6.53
N ASP A 240 -8.86 -20.57 7.20
CA ASP A 240 -9.71 -19.51 7.76
C ASP A 240 -9.59 -19.39 9.29
N SER A 241 -8.65 -20.11 9.91
CA SER A 241 -8.46 -20.10 11.35
C SER A 241 -8.16 -18.69 11.87
N GLY A 242 -8.87 -18.29 12.93
CA GLY A 242 -8.70 -16.97 13.56
C GLY A 242 -9.27 -15.79 12.76
N MET A 243 -9.89 -16.02 11.59
CA MET A 243 -10.47 -14.97 10.74
C MET A 243 -12.01 -14.87 10.82
N SER A 244 -12.63 -15.51 11.82
CA SER A 244 -14.07 -15.43 12.08
C SER A 244 -14.41 -14.43 13.19
N LEU A 245 -15.69 -14.02 13.27
CA LEU A 245 -16.20 -13.22 14.38
C LEU A 245 -15.89 -13.91 15.71
N SER A 246 -15.38 -13.17 16.69
CA SER A 246 -15.03 -13.71 18.02
C SER A 246 -16.25 -14.12 18.85
N LYS A 247 -17.44 -13.60 18.48
CA LYS A 247 -18.71 -13.87 19.13
C LYS A 247 -19.86 -13.97 18.11
N PRO A 248 -21.04 -14.50 18.48
CA PRO A 248 -22.21 -14.53 17.60
C PRO A 248 -22.64 -13.13 17.12
N ILE A 249 -23.17 -13.02 15.88
CA ILE A 249 -23.62 -11.75 15.28
C ILE A 249 -24.58 -10.98 16.21
N GLN A 250 -25.43 -11.70 16.95
CA GLN A 250 -26.44 -11.10 17.83
C GLN A 250 -25.84 -10.37 19.04
N ASP A 251 -24.62 -10.71 19.43
CA ASP A 251 -23.95 -10.15 20.61
C ASP A 251 -23.12 -8.91 20.28
N TYR A 252 -23.06 -8.53 19.00
CA TYR A 252 -22.42 -7.28 18.60
C TYR A 252 -23.28 -6.07 18.93
N ARG A 253 -22.61 -5.10 19.55
CA ARG A 253 -23.09 -3.76 19.84
C ARG A 253 -21.89 -2.81 19.77
N ILE A 254 -22.12 -1.60 19.26
CA ILE A 254 -21.16 -0.51 19.39
C ILE A 254 -21.33 0.10 20.78
N SER A 255 -20.29 0.03 21.61
CA SER A 255 -20.24 0.73 22.89
C SER A 255 -19.89 2.21 22.70
N VAL A 256 -20.05 3.01 23.76
CA VAL A 256 -19.60 4.42 23.75
C VAL A 256 -18.09 4.50 23.52
N THR A 257 -17.31 3.61 24.14
CA THR A 257 -15.86 3.51 23.93
C THR A 257 -15.51 3.25 22.46
N ASN A 258 -16.23 2.35 21.79
CA ASN A 258 -16.03 2.07 20.37
C ASN A 258 -16.30 3.32 19.52
N TRP A 259 -17.38 4.06 19.82
CA TRP A 259 -17.68 5.34 19.15
C TRP A 259 -16.58 6.38 19.37
N MET A 260 -16.05 6.50 20.58
CA MET A 260 -14.95 7.42 20.88
C MET A 260 -13.70 7.07 20.07
N ILE A 261 -13.34 5.79 19.96
CA ILE A 261 -12.17 5.33 19.20
C ILE A 261 -12.33 5.63 17.70
N ILE A 262 -13.52 5.34 17.15
CA ILE A 262 -13.85 5.70 15.76
C ILE A 262 -13.75 7.21 15.56
N PHE A 263 -14.24 8.00 16.51
CA PHE A 263 -14.19 9.46 16.43
C PHE A 263 -12.75 10.00 16.51
N ILE A 264 -11.91 9.46 17.39
CA ILE A 264 -10.46 9.78 17.45
C ILE A 264 -9.81 9.51 16.10
N PHE A 265 -10.08 8.35 15.49
CA PHE A 265 -9.56 8.01 14.17
C PHE A 265 -10.05 8.98 13.08
N ILE A 266 -11.35 9.29 13.03
CA ILE A 266 -11.92 10.22 12.04
C ILE A 266 -11.35 11.63 12.20
N ILE A 267 -11.25 12.15 13.43
CA ILE A 267 -10.60 13.44 13.69
C ILE A 267 -9.15 13.40 13.25
N GLY A 268 -8.41 12.35 13.61
CA GLY A 268 -7.02 12.18 13.22
C GLY A 268 -6.84 12.20 11.70
N LEU A 269 -7.74 11.55 10.95
CA LEU A 269 -7.75 11.59 9.49
C LEU A 269 -8.01 13.01 8.97
N MET A 270 -8.97 13.74 9.55
CA MET A 270 -9.26 15.12 9.17
C MET A 270 -8.07 16.06 9.46
N VAL A 271 -7.36 15.85 10.56
CA VAL A 271 -6.13 16.57 10.91
C VAL A 271 -5.02 16.28 9.91
N ILE A 272 -4.83 15.01 9.52
CA ILE A 272 -3.87 14.63 8.46
C ILE A 272 -4.20 15.35 7.16
N LEU A 273 -5.45 15.28 6.69
CA LEU A 273 -5.87 15.94 5.46
C LEU A 273 -5.62 17.45 5.57
N TYR A 274 -6.07 18.10 6.64
CA TYR A 274 -5.83 19.52 6.87
C TYR A 274 -4.34 19.87 6.85
N GLY A 275 -3.50 19.09 7.53
CA GLY A 275 -2.06 19.29 7.60
C GLY A 275 -1.37 19.16 6.23
N VAL A 276 -1.75 18.16 5.44
CA VAL A 276 -1.24 17.98 4.07
C VAL A 276 -1.62 19.17 3.19
N PHE A 277 -2.89 19.59 3.24
CA PHE A 277 -3.42 20.62 2.33
C PHE A 277 -3.05 22.05 2.72
N ASN A 278 -2.93 22.35 4.02
CA ASN A 278 -2.78 23.73 4.50
C ASN A 278 -1.44 24.00 5.20
N LEU A 279 -0.80 22.96 5.75
CA LEU A 279 0.43 23.11 6.55
C LEU A 279 1.67 22.50 5.88
N ASN A 280 1.54 22.01 4.64
CA ASN A 280 2.60 21.33 3.88
C ASN A 280 3.20 20.12 4.60
N TRP A 281 2.42 19.45 5.45
CA TRP A 281 2.87 18.24 6.15
C TRP A 281 3.24 17.12 5.20
N TYR A 282 4.21 16.32 5.62
CA TYR A 282 4.68 15.16 4.88
C TYR A 282 4.75 13.93 5.80
N LEU A 283 5.59 12.95 5.47
CA LEU A 283 5.56 11.63 6.11
C LEU A 283 5.82 11.66 7.62
N ASN A 284 6.68 12.55 8.10
CA ASN A 284 7.03 12.61 9.52
C ASN A 284 5.85 13.10 10.37
N GLU A 285 5.18 14.17 9.96
CA GLU A 285 4.02 14.71 10.69
C GLU A 285 2.85 13.72 10.65
N LEU A 286 2.62 13.07 9.51
CA LEU A 286 1.59 12.05 9.36
C LEU A 286 1.84 10.85 10.29
N SER A 287 3.10 10.39 10.37
CA SER A 287 3.50 9.34 11.30
C SER A 287 3.25 9.74 12.76
N ALA A 288 3.57 10.98 13.12
CA ALA A 288 3.32 11.51 14.46
C ALA A 288 1.82 11.50 14.80
N VAL A 289 0.95 11.89 13.85
CA VAL A 289 -0.50 11.83 14.06
C VAL A 289 -0.98 10.39 14.26
N PHE A 290 -0.49 9.41 13.48
CA PHE A 290 -0.84 8.00 13.69
C PHE A 290 -0.44 7.51 15.09
N LEU A 291 0.75 7.89 15.59
CA LEU A 291 1.17 7.56 16.95
C LEU A 291 0.30 8.23 18.02
N ILE A 292 -0.12 9.49 17.80
CA ILE A 292 -1.05 10.19 18.70
C ILE A 292 -2.40 9.46 18.74
N ILE A 293 -2.94 9.08 17.58
CA ILE A 293 -4.19 8.30 17.50
C ILE A 293 -4.03 6.98 18.25
N ALA A 294 -2.93 6.25 18.04
CA ALA A 294 -2.66 4.99 18.73
C ALA A 294 -2.68 5.14 20.25
N LEU A 295 -1.96 6.15 20.76
CA LEU A 295 -1.91 6.48 22.19
C LEU A 295 -3.30 6.80 22.74
N LEU A 296 -4.05 7.68 22.07
CA LEU A 296 -5.40 8.06 22.48
C LEU A 296 -6.37 6.87 22.46
N CYS A 297 -6.25 5.96 21.50
CA CYS A 297 -7.04 4.73 21.44
C CYS A 297 -6.73 3.81 22.63
N GLY A 298 -5.46 3.64 22.98
CA GLY A 298 -5.04 2.85 24.14
C GLY A 298 -5.56 3.41 25.46
N ILE A 299 -5.47 4.73 25.65
CA ILE A 299 -5.99 5.43 26.84
C ILE A 299 -7.51 5.28 26.92
N THR A 300 -8.22 5.52 25.82
CA THR A 300 -9.69 5.45 25.75
C THR A 300 -10.20 4.02 26.02
N SER A 301 -9.45 3.02 25.57
CA SER A 301 -9.73 1.60 25.82
C SER A 301 -9.33 1.14 27.22
N ARG A 302 -8.76 2.02 28.06
CA ARG A 302 -8.25 1.72 29.41
C ARG A 302 -7.24 0.58 29.41
N MET A 303 -6.39 0.51 28.38
CA MET A 303 -5.31 -0.46 28.32
C MET A 303 -4.24 -0.11 29.37
N ASN A 304 -3.70 -1.14 30.04
CA ASN A 304 -2.53 -0.96 30.90
C ASN A 304 -1.25 -0.83 30.06
N ALA A 305 -0.16 -0.32 30.66
CA ALA A 305 1.09 -0.05 29.94
C ALA A 305 1.71 -1.30 29.28
N THR A 306 1.55 -2.48 29.91
CA THR A 306 2.03 -3.75 29.37
C THR A 306 1.27 -4.12 28.11
N THR A 307 -0.06 -4.09 28.14
CA THR A 307 -0.92 -4.36 26.98
C THR A 307 -0.63 -3.39 25.85
N MET A 308 -0.46 -2.09 26.16
CA MET A 308 -0.07 -1.10 25.14
C MET A 308 1.27 -1.45 24.48
N SER A 309 2.28 -1.82 25.28
CA SER A 309 3.62 -2.17 24.79
C SER A 309 3.61 -3.43 23.94
N GLU A 310 2.90 -4.48 24.38
CA GLU A 310 2.73 -5.69 23.60
C GLU A 310 2.00 -5.44 22.28
N THR A 311 0.98 -4.57 22.30
CA THR A 311 0.22 -4.20 21.09
C THR A 311 1.11 -3.53 20.06
N VAL A 312 1.97 -2.60 20.49
CA VAL A 312 2.98 -1.97 19.62
C VAL A 312 3.88 -3.02 18.97
N LEU A 313 4.47 -3.92 19.78
CA LEU A 313 5.42 -4.92 19.27
C LEU A 313 4.75 -5.93 18.33
N LYS A 314 3.54 -6.38 18.65
CA LYS A 314 2.74 -7.28 17.79
C LYS A 314 2.42 -6.61 16.45
N ALA A 315 1.97 -5.34 16.48
CA ALA A 315 1.66 -4.59 15.27
C ALA A 315 2.88 -4.38 14.36
N ILE A 316 4.03 -4.02 14.95
CA ILE A 316 5.31 -3.88 14.22
C ILE A 316 5.71 -5.21 13.59
N ALA A 317 5.63 -6.32 14.32
CA ALA A 317 6.03 -7.63 13.82
C ALA A 317 5.24 -8.05 12.57
N VAL A 318 3.94 -7.75 12.52
CA VAL A 318 3.07 -8.05 11.37
C VAL A 318 3.41 -7.16 10.17
N ALA A 319 3.72 -5.88 10.38
CA ALA A 319 4.01 -4.94 9.30
C ALA A 319 5.48 -4.93 8.83
N ALA A 320 6.40 -5.43 9.65
CA ALA A 320 7.83 -5.39 9.40
C ALA A 320 8.23 -6.00 8.04
N PRO A 321 7.70 -7.16 7.59
CA PRO A 321 8.06 -7.70 6.28
C PRO A 321 7.77 -6.73 5.13
N GLY A 322 6.62 -6.06 5.15
CA GLY A 322 6.24 -5.06 4.13
C GLY A 322 7.08 -3.79 4.24
N ALA A 323 7.27 -3.27 5.45
CA ALA A 323 8.09 -2.07 5.68
C ALA A 323 9.56 -2.28 5.25
N PHE A 324 10.14 -3.45 5.53
CA PHE A 324 11.51 -3.78 5.11
C PHE A 324 11.66 -3.91 3.59
N MET A 325 10.63 -4.35 2.87
CA MET A 325 10.65 -4.38 1.40
C MET A 325 10.87 -2.98 0.81
N VAL A 326 10.33 -1.92 1.44
CA VAL A 326 10.57 -0.53 1.03
C VAL A 326 12.04 -0.16 1.15
N GLY A 327 12.70 -0.58 2.23
CA GLY A 327 14.14 -0.36 2.43
C GLY A 327 14.97 -1.01 1.33
N TYR A 328 14.69 -2.29 1.03
CA TYR A 328 15.35 -3.01 -0.08
C TYR A 328 15.09 -2.37 -1.45
N ALA A 329 13.86 -1.96 -1.74
CA ALA A 329 13.53 -1.29 -2.99
C ALA A 329 14.29 0.05 -3.12
N THR A 330 14.38 0.81 -2.03
CA THR A 330 15.11 2.08 -2.01
C THR A 330 16.62 1.88 -2.15
N SER A 331 17.17 0.75 -1.69
CA SER A 331 18.57 0.39 -1.92
C SER A 331 18.91 0.30 -3.40
N ILE A 332 17.97 -0.14 -4.26
CA ILE A 332 18.16 -0.17 -5.72
C ILE A 332 18.35 1.24 -6.26
N LYS A 333 17.51 2.19 -5.83
CA LYS A 333 17.64 3.60 -6.20
C LYS A 333 18.99 4.17 -5.76
N VAL A 334 19.37 3.96 -4.50
CA VAL A 334 20.65 4.42 -3.95
C VAL A 334 21.82 3.83 -4.74
N LEU A 335 21.75 2.55 -5.10
CA LEU A 335 22.75 1.89 -5.93
C LEU A 335 22.84 2.53 -7.32
N MET A 336 21.72 2.82 -7.97
CA MET A 336 21.70 3.51 -9.27
C MET A 336 22.28 4.94 -9.19
N GLU A 337 22.05 5.64 -8.08
CA GLU A 337 22.60 6.97 -7.81
C GLU A 337 24.12 6.89 -7.57
N MET A 338 24.59 5.93 -6.77
CA MET A 338 26.03 5.69 -6.53
C MET A 338 26.79 5.36 -7.81
N GLY A 339 26.18 4.60 -8.72
CA GLY A 339 26.77 4.22 -10.00
C GLY A 339 26.48 5.19 -11.15
N ASN A 340 25.79 6.30 -10.88
CA ASN A 340 25.39 7.31 -11.86
C ASN A 340 24.72 6.74 -13.13
N ILE A 341 24.03 5.60 -13.04
CA ILE A 341 23.36 4.98 -14.20
C ILE A 341 21.89 5.39 -14.34
N GLY A 342 21.30 6.01 -13.30
CA GLY A 342 19.89 6.42 -13.30
C GLY A 342 19.56 7.46 -14.38
N ASP A 343 20.42 8.47 -14.55
CA ASP A 343 20.24 9.51 -15.57
C ASP A 343 20.41 8.92 -16.98
N THR A 344 21.35 7.98 -17.17
CA THR A 344 21.54 7.24 -18.43
C THR A 344 20.31 6.41 -18.81
N ILE A 345 19.73 5.66 -17.86
CA ILE A 345 18.52 4.87 -18.11
C ILE A 345 17.36 5.80 -18.48
N SER A 346 17.20 6.89 -17.73
CA SER A 346 16.13 7.87 -17.97
C SER A 346 16.27 8.54 -19.34
N TYR A 347 17.49 8.91 -19.75
CA TYR A 347 17.78 9.46 -21.07
C TYR A 347 17.37 8.50 -22.18
N ASN A 348 17.80 7.23 -22.11
CA ASN A 348 17.47 6.24 -23.14
C ASN A 348 15.96 5.94 -23.21
N LEU A 349 15.28 5.83 -22.07
CA LEU A 349 13.82 5.68 -22.03
C LEU A 349 13.13 6.90 -22.65
N SER A 350 13.60 8.12 -22.38
CA SER A 350 13.03 9.34 -22.97
C SER A 350 13.22 9.39 -24.49
N MET A 351 14.37 8.96 -25.00
CA MET A 351 14.66 8.89 -26.43
C MET A 351 13.71 7.90 -27.16
N MET A 352 13.37 6.77 -26.54
CA MET A 352 12.40 5.82 -27.10
C MET A 352 10.98 6.40 -27.23
N LEU A 353 10.68 7.46 -26.47
CA LEU A 353 9.38 8.14 -26.52
C LEU A 353 9.37 9.31 -27.51
N GLN A 354 10.54 9.77 -27.96
CA GLN A 354 10.62 10.85 -28.94
C GLN A 354 10.03 10.42 -30.29
N GLY A 355 9.13 11.23 -30.84
CA GLY A 355 8.46 10.97 -32.11
C GLY A 355 7.23 10.06 -32.02
N LEU A 356 6.90 9.50 -30.85
CA LEU A 356 5.65 8.77 -30.66
C LEU A 356 4.44 9.72 -30.51
N PRO A 357 3.25 9.37 -31.04
CA PRO A 357 2.02 10.13 -30.78
C PRO A 357 1.70 10.16 -29.27
N LEU A 358 1.13 11.28 -28.80
CA LEU A 358 0.86 11.54 -27.37
C LEU A 358 0.22 10.36 -26.63
N TYR A 359 -0.82 9.73 -27.20
CA TYR A 359 -1.51 8.61 -26.57
C TYR A 359 -0.64 7.35 -26.49
N VAL A 360 0.18 7.09 -27.50
CA VAL A 360 1.12 5.96 -27.51
C VAL A 360 2.20 6.18 -26.46
N SER A 361 2.76 7.40 -26.38
CA SER A 361 3.73 7.76 -25.35
C SER A 361 3.18 7.59 -23.94
N ALA A 362 1.92 8.00 -23.69
CA ALA A 362 1.27 7.82 -22.40
C ALA A 362 1.09 6.33 -22.02
N ILE A 363 0.73 5.48 -23.00
CA ILE A 363 0.61 4.03 -22.79
C ILE A 363 2.00 3.42 -22.53
N SER A 364 3.02 3.78 -23.31
CA SER A 364 4.40 3.32 -23.13
C SER A 364 4.96 3.71 -21.78
N MET A 365 4.73 4.95 -21.32
CA MET A 365 5.10 5.40 -19.97
C MET A 365 4.40 4.54 -18.91
N SER A 366 3.09 4.28 -19.06
CA SER A 366 2.33 3.47 -18.12
C SER A 366 2.84 2.03 -18.04
N ILE A 367 3.20 1.42 -19.18
CA ILE A 367 3.80 0.08 -19.23
C ILE A 367 5.17 0.07 -18.55
N SER A 368 6.00 1.10 -18.78
CA SER A 368 7.33 1.20 -18.16
C SER A 368 7.31 1.40 -16.64
N GLN A 369 6.18 1.88 -16.10
CA GLN A 369 5.99 2.11 -14.67
C GLN A 369 5.61 0.84 -13.90
N THR A 370 4.98 -0.13 -14.56
CA THR A 370 4.68 -1.49 -14.06
C THR A 370 5.87 -2.42 -14.17
#